data_AF-A0A9D4X8G0-F1
#
_entry.id   AF-A0A9D4X8G0-F1
#
_cell.length_a   1.000
_cell.length_b   1.000
_cell.length_c   1.000
_cell.angle_alpha   90.00
_cell.angle_beta   90.00
_cell.angle_gamma   90.00
#
_symmetry.space_group_name_H-M   'P 1'
#
loop_
_entity.id
_entity.type
_entity.pdbx_description
1 polymer ?
#
loop_
_entity_poly.entity_id
_entity_poly.type
_entity_poly.pdbx_seq_one_letter_code
_entity_poly.pdbx_strand_id
1 'polypeptide(L)'
;MSRPPILIKDLVKGNQGDQIHMTTRNREFKDWFEQLTEHETYCLYNGDPMVNDSTFNVCPNKLKLVFNGGTTVSKLRIPEIPPH
;
A
#
# COMPACT_ATOMS: atom_id res chain seq x y z
N MET A 1 28.04 5.99 6.16
CA MET A 1 27.11 5.23 5.30
C MET A 1 25.76 5.21 5.98
N SER A 2 24.75 5.87 5.39
CA SER A 2 23.38 5.85 5.94
C SER A 2 22.79 4.47 5.69
N ARG A 3 22.28 3.80 6.73
CA ARG A 3 21.51 2.56 6.56
C ARG A 3 20.29 2.87 5.68
N PRO A 4 19.94 2.05 4.68
CA PRO A 4 18.74 2.27 3.90
C PRO A 4 17.52 2.22 4.85
N PRO A 5 16.52 3.09 4.67
CA PRO A 5 15.32 3.06 5.49
C PRO A 5 14.67 1.69 5.36
N ILE A 6 14.28 1.10 6.49
CA ILE A 6 13.50 -0.15 6.50
C ILE A 6 12.18 0.15 5.79
N LEU A 7 11.96 -0.53 4.66
CA LEU A 7 10.73 -0.47 3.89
C LEU A 7 9.89 -1.70 4.21
N ILE A 8 8.68 -1.49 4.70
CA ILE A 8 7.70 -2.55 4.88
C ILE A 8 6.87 -2.64 3.61
N LYS A 9 6.59 -3.87 3.18
CA LYS A 9 6.05 -4.21 1.86
C LYS A 9 4.71 -4.90 2.03
N ASP A 10 3.70 -4.44 1.32
CA ASP A 10 2.39 -5.08 1.26
C ASP A 10 1.84 -5.16 -0.17
N LEU A 11 0.93 -6.10 -0.38
CA LEU A 11 0.31 -6.35 -1.67
C LEU A 11 -1.17 -5.99 -1.62
N VAL A 12 -1.56 -4.98 -2.38
CA VAL A 12 -2.96 -4.53 -2.44
C VAL A 12 -3.58 -4.99 -3.74
N LYS A 13 -4.78 -5.57 -3.65
CA LYS A 13 -5.63 -5.90 -4.80
C LYS A 13 -6.69 -4.83 -5.01
N GLY A 14 -6.76 -4.29 -6.21
CA GLY A 14 -7.84 -3.43 -6.67
C GLY A 14 -9.07 -4.23 -7.11
N ASN A 15 -10.16 -3.52 -7.39
CA ASN A 15 -11.46 -4.10 -7.76
C ASN A 15 -11.41 -4.98 -9.03
N GLN A 16 -10.51 -4.69 -9.97
CA GLN A 16 -10.35 -5.47 -11.21
C GLN A 16 -9.37 -6.65 -11.05
N GLY A 17 -8.94 -6.96 -9.82
CA GLY A 17 -7.93 -7.99 -9.54
C GLY A 17 -6.49 -7.52 -9.77
N ASP A 18 -6.31 -6.29 -10.24
CA ASP A 18 -5.01 -5.63 -10.37
C ASP A 18 -4.31 -5.58 -9.02
N GLN A 19 -3.03 -5.94 -9.02
CA GLN A 19 -2.21 -5.90 -7.83
C GLN A 19 -1.24 -4.74 -7.92
N ILE A 20 -1.01 -4.06 -6.81
CA ILE A 20 0.06 -3.08 -6.68
C ILE A 20 0.84 -3.33 -5.41
N HIS A 21 2.16 -3.23 -5.52
CA HIS A 21 3.06 -3.29 -4.39
C HIS A 21 3.02 -1.94 -3.66
N MET A 22 2.72 -1.97 -2.38
CA MET A 22 2.78 -0.80 -1.51
C MET A 22 3.97 -0.89 -0.57
N THR A 23 4.64 0.24 -0.36
CA THR A 23 5.72 0.34 0.63
C THR A 23 5.57 1.55 1.51
N THR A 24 6.02 1.48 2.76
CA THR A 24 6.09 2.63 3.66
C THR A 24 7.46 2.70 4.35
N ARG A 25 7.86 3.90 4.76
CA ARG A 25 9.06 4.08 5.60
C ARG A 25 8.75 3.61 7.02
N ASN A 26 9.72 3.02 7.69
CA ASN A 26 9.55 2.52 9.07
C ASN A 26 8.93 3.54 10.06
N ARG A 27 9.32 4.82 9.97
CA ARG A 27 8.75 5.88 10.83
C ARG A 27 7.26 6.16 10.58
N GLU A 28 6.78 5.88 9.37
CA GLU A 28 5.39 6.06 8.92
C GLU A 28 4.60 4.74 8.99
N PHE A 29 5.26 3.63 9.33
CA PHE A 29 4.63 2.31 9.40
C PHE A 29 3.61 2.21 10.52
N LYS A 30 3.90 2.80 11.68
CA LYS A 30 3.00 2.73 12.83
C LYS A 30 1.64 3.37 12.50
N ASP A 31 1.66 4.56 11.91
CA ASP A 31 0.44 5.29 11.51
C ASP A 31 -0.35 4.50 10.47
N TRP A 32 0.34 3.83 9.56
CA TRP A 32 -0.27 2.98 8.53
C TRP A 32 -0.89 1.72 9.13
N PHE A 33 -0.17 1.04 10.02
CA PHE A 33 -0.61 -0.19 10.69
C PHE A 33 -1.81 0.04 11.61
N GLU A 34 -1.92 1.20 12.25
CA GLU A 34 -3.08 1.54 13.09
C GLU A 34 -4.32 1.93 12.26
N GLN A 35 -4.14 2.44 11.05
CA GLN A 35 -5.24 2.88 10.18
C GLN A 35 -5.83 1.76 9.31
N LEU A 36 -5.03 0.75 8.97
CA LEU A 36 -5.45 -0.34 8.11
C LEU A 36 -5.75 -1.61 8.90
N THR A 37 -6.92 -2.16 8.63
CA THR A 37 -7.30 -3.51 9.06
C THR A 37 -7.24 -4.46 7.88
N GLU A 38 -6.73 -5.66 8.10
CA GLU A 38 -6.76 -6.73 7.09
C GLU A 38 -8.20 -7.00 6.62
N HIS A 39 -8.34 -7.44 5.37
CA HIS A 39 -9.62 -7.77 4.72
C HIS A 39 -10.63 -6.63 4.55
N GLU A 40 -10.24 -5.40 4.82
CA GLU A 40 -11.08 -4.22 4.61
C GLU A 40 -10.70 -3.46 3.34
N THR A 41 -11.65 -2.72 2.78
CA THR A 41 -11.42 -1.92 1.56
C THR A 41 -11.18 -0.46 1.88
N TYR A 42 -10.15 0.11 1.24
CA TYR A 42 -9.74 1.49 1.44
C TYR A 42 -9.52 2.19 0.10
N CYS A 43 -9.84 3.47 0.04
CA CYS A 43 -9.34 4.37 -0.97
C CYS A 43 -8.09 5.08 -0.44
N LEU A 44 -7.04 5.08 -1.25
CA LEU A 44 -5.80 5.77 -0.96
C LEU A 44 -5.61 6.92 -1.92
N TYR A 45 -5.19 8.08 -1.39
CA TYR A 45 -4.91 9.28 -2.17
C TYR A 45 -3.52 9.81 -1.83
N ASN A 46 -2.89 10.49 -2.80
CA ASN A 46 -1.61 11.18 -2.62
C ASN A 46 -0.43 10.28 -2.21
N GLY A 47 -0.45 9.01 -2.62
CA GLY A 47 0.75 8.15 -2.56
C GLY A 47 1.71 8.47 -3.71
N ASP A 48 3.01 8.29 -3.49
CA ASP A 48 4.01 8.53 -4.53
C ASP A 48 4.16 7.29 -5.43
N PRO A 49 3.87 7.37 -6.74
CA PRO A 49 4.15 6.28 -7.66
C PRO A 49 5.65 6.20 -7.92
N MET A 50 6.22 5.00 -7.79
CA MET A 50 7.63 4.73 -8.08
C MET A 50 7.76 3.51 -8.98
N VAL A 51 8.86 3.43 -9.72
CA VAL A 51 9.18 2.24 -10.51
C VAL A 51 9.44 1.07 -9.57
N ASN A 52 8.78 -0.06 -9.85
CA ASN A 52 9.00 -1.32 -9.17
C ASN A 52 10.23 -2.03 -9.79
N ASP A 53 11.41 -1.40 -9.67
CA ASP A 53 12.67 -1.91 -10.22
C ASP A 53 13.39 -2.84 -9.22
N SER A 54 12.64 -3.73 -8.58
CA SER A 54 13.21 -4.68 -7.64
C SER A 54 13.48 -6.01 -8.34
N THR A 55 14.64 -6.62 -8.07
CA THR A 55 14.92 -8.00 -8.48
C THR A 55 13.94 -9.03 -7.89
N PHE A 56 13.18 -8.64 -6.86
CA PHE A 56 12.11 -9.42 -6.24
C PHE A 56 10.76 -8.74 -6.46
N ASN A 57 10.19 -8.95 -7.64
CA ASN A 57 8.86 -8.45 -7.96
C ASN A 57 7.79 -9.24 -7.19
N VAL A 58 7.16 -8.56 -6.21
CA VAL A 58 6.05 -9.10 -5.42
C VAL A 58 4.76 -9.20 -6.26
N CYS A 59 4.65 -8.38 -7.32
CA CYS A 59 3.53 -8.38 -8.25
C CYS A 59 3.98 -7.98 -9.67
N PRO A 60 3.22 -8.33 -10.73
CA PRO A 60 3.56 -8.00 -12.12
C PRO A 60 3.47 -6.49 -12.45
N ASN A 61 2.95 -5.67 -11.54
CA ASN A 61 2.85 -4.23 -11.75
C ASN A 61 4.24 -3.58 -11.81
N LYS A 62 4.43 -2.75 -12.84
CA LYS A 62 5.68 -1.99 -13.08
C LYS A 62 5.84 -0.82 -12.10
N LEU A 63 4.77 -0.45 -11.41
CA LEU A 63 4.76 0.59 -10.41
C LEU A 63 4.54 -0.01 -9.02
N LYS A 64 5.11 0.67 -8.03
CA LYS A 64 4.82 0.51 -6.62
C LYS A 64 4.38 1.85 -6.07
N LEU A 65 3.55 1.84 -5.04
CA LEU A 65 3.07 3.05 -4.37
C LEU A 65 3.79 3.21 -3.03
N VAL A 66 4.32 4.39 -2.76
CA VAL A 66 4.93 4.71 -1.47
C VAL A 66 3.95 5.49 -0.61
N PHE A 67 3.61 4.93 0.55
CA PHE A 67 2.88 5.63 1.60
C PHE A 67 3.83 6.59 2.30
N ASN A 68 3.40 7.85 2.44
CA ASN A 68 4.17 8.92 3.06
C ASN A 68 3.25 9.79 3.95
N GLY A 69 3.80 10.79 4.63
CA GLY A 69 3.03 11.67 5.53
C GLY A 69 1.95 12.53 4.85
N GLY A 70 1.91 12.62 3.52
CA GLY A 70 0.86 13.28 2.74
C GLY A 70 -0.18 12.31 2.17
N THR A 71 0.03 11.00 2.28
CA THR A 71 -0.92 9.99 1.84
C THR A 71 -2.13 9.99 2.78
N THR A 72 -3.33 10.02 2.21
CA THR A 72 -4.58 9.93 2.97
C THR A 72 -5.29 8.63 2.66
N VAL A 73 -5.92 8.06 3.69
CA VAL A 73 -6.66 6.81 3.62
C VAL A 73 -8.09 7.06 4.06
N SER A 74 -9.04 6.57 3.28
CA SER A 74 -10.45 6.55 3.69
C SER A 74 -11.01 5.14 3.52
N LYS A 75 -11.56 4.58 4.60
CA LYS A 75 -12.26 3.29 4.55
C LYS A 75 -13.48 3.40 3.64
N LEU A 76 -13.59 2.50 2.68
CA LEU A 76 -14.70 2.44 1.74
C LEU A 76 -15.59 1.26 2.12
N ARG A 77 -16.86 1.52 2.41
CA ARG A 77 -17.88 0.45 2.43
C ARG A 77 -18.33 0.22 1.00
N ILE A 78 -17.88 -0.88 0.40
CA ILE A 78 -18.46 -1.37 -0.85
C ILE A 78 -19.68 -2.22 -0.46
N PRO A 79 -20.91 -1.77 -0.75
CA PRO A 79 -22.12 -2.49 -0.35
C PRO A 79 -22.28 -3.86 -1.03
N GLU A 80 -21.52 -4.13 -2.09
CA GLU A 80 -21.60 -5.37 -2.88
C GLU A 80 -20.67 -6.50 -2.42
N ILE A 81 -19.77 -6.26 -1.46
CA ILE A 81 -18.92 -7.32 -0.92
C ILE A 81 -19.63 -7.89 0.32
N PRO A 82 -20.11 -9.16 0.29
CA PRO A 82 -20.79 -9.75 1.43
C PRO A 82 -19.83 -9.78 2.64
N PRO A 83 -20.32 -9.49 3.86
CA PRO A 83 -19.53 -9.73 5.06
C PRO A 83 -19.22 -11.23 5.18
N HIS A 84 -17.96 -11.54 5.50
CA HIS A 84 -17.50 -12.90 5.77
C HIS A 84 -18.01 -13.42 7.12
#